data_AF-A0A328BKD7-F1
#
_entry.id   AF-A0A328BKD7-F1
#
_cell.length_a   1.000
_cell.length_b   1.000
_cell.length_c   1.000
_cell.angle_alpha   90.00
_cell.angle_beta   90.00
_cell.angle_gamma   90.00
#
_symmetry.space_group_name_H-M   'P 1'
#
loop_
_entity.id
_entity.type
_entity.pdbx_description
1 polymer ?
#
loop_
_entity_poly.entity_id
_entity_poly.type
_entity_poly.pdbx_seq_one_letter_code
_entity_poly.pdbx_strand_id
1 'polypeptide(L)'
;MQHQSLRAFLSGEMKPQALWLEIEPEVAASAAAVTNGRTGHVIITDGVPTSICCVHIDRLLQALESGALPLSSAAYIADALIFSDDFDWEEDAVADVLFGLSDESGPLSPADLAALRQRLGGASAHRQ
;
A
#
# COMPACT_ATOMS: atom_id res chain seq x y z
N MET A 1 2.29 -9.35 8.45
CA MET A 1 2.61 -7.95 8.70
C MET A 1 1.93 -7.54 9.98
N GLN A 2 2.61 -6.77 10.81
CA GLN A 2 2.10 -6.23 12.05
C GLN A 2 1.31 -4.95 11.75
N HIS A 3 0.06 -4.87 12.22
CA HIS A 3 -0.75 -3.66 12.05
C HIS A 3 -0.02 -2.41 12.56
N GLN A 4 0.63 -2.51 13.74
CA GLN A 4 1.37 -1.39 14.32
C GLN A 4 2.52 -0.93 13.42
N SER A 5 3.22 -1.84 12.75
CA SER A 5 4.33 -1.50 11.85
C SER A 5 3.83 -0.76 10.61
N LEU A 6 2.74 -1.24 9.99
CA LEU A 6 2.12 -0.56 8.86
C LEU A 6 1.64 0.84 9.24
N ARG A 7 0.93 0.98 10.37
CA ARG A 7 0.49 2.28 10.88
C ARG A 7 1.68 3.22 11.14
N ALA A 8 2.70 2.74 11.86
CA ALA A 8 3.89 3.53 12.17
C ALA A 8 4.60 4.00 10.89
N PHE A 9 4.68 3.16 9.87
CA PHE A 9 5.22 3.53 8.56
C PHE A 9 4.37 4.62 7.90
N LEU A 10 3.06 4.41 7.80
CA LEU A 10 2.13 5.34 7.15
C LEU A 10 2.12 6.70 7.85
N SER A 11 2.26 6.75 9.17
CA SER A 11 2.37 7.99 9.95
C SER A 11 3.78 8.62 9.93
N GLY A 12 4.79 7.93 9.39
CA GLY A 12 6.17 8.41 9.31
C GLY A 12 7.01 8.19 10.57
N GLU A 13 6.50 7.43 11.52
CA GLU A 13 7.19 7.02 12.76
C GLU A 13 8.19 5.88 12.51
N MET A 14 7.94 5.06 11.48
CA MET A 14 8.80 3.96 11.06
C MET A 14 9.39 4.25 9.67
N LYS A 15 10.67 3.91 9.48
CA LYS A 15 11.35 4.02 8.19
C LYS A 15 10.87 2.93 7.22
N PRO A 16 10.78 3.21 5.90
CA PRO A 16 10.34 2.22 4.92
C PRO A 16 11.16 0.92 4.94
N GLN A 17 12.48 1.03 5.15
CA GLN A 17 13.36 -0.16 5.20
C GLN A 17 13.06 -1.07 6.41
N ALA A 18 12.60 -0.50 7.52
CA ALA A 18 12.22 -1.30 8.68
C ALA A 18 10.92 -2.08 8.41
N LEU A 19 9.95 -1.46 7.72
CA LEU A 19 8.76 -2.16 7.25
C LEU A 19 9.14 -3.26 6.25
N TRP A 20 10.03 -2.97 5.30
CA TRP A 20 10.47 -3.96 4.30
C TRP A 20 11.06 -5.22 4.93
N LEU A 21 11.96 -5.05 5.91
CA LEU A 21 12.56 -6.18 6.63
C LEU A 21 11.52 -7.10 7.28
N GLU A 22 10.37 -6.55 7.66
CA GLU A 22 9.27 -7.32 8.23
C GLU A 22 8.47 -8.07 7.16
N ILE A 23 8.12 -7.39 6.06
CA ILE A 23 7.15 -7.92 5.08
C ILE A 23 7.80 -8.65 3.90
N GLU A 24 9.11 -8.51 3.68
CA GLU A 24 9.83 -9.15 2.56
C GLU A 24 9.56 -10.66 2.46
N PRO A 25 9.60 -11.45 3.56
CA PRO A 25 9.30 -12.88 3.49
C PRO A 25 7.85 -13.17 3.07
N GLU A 26 6.91 -12.33 3.49
CA GLU A 26 5.49 -12.48 3.18
C GLU A 26 5.19 -12.12 1.72
N VAL A 27 5.78 -11.02 1.22
CA VAL A 27 5.71 -10.62 -0.19
C VAL A 27 6.29 -11.71 -1.09
N ALA A 28 7.45 -12.27 -0.72
CA ALA A 28 8.08 -13.37 -1.47
C ALA A 28 7.22 -14.64 -1.45
N ALA A 29 6.62 -14.98 -0.31
CA ALA A 29 5.73 -16.14 -0.19
C ALA A 29 4.44 -15.95 -1.01
N SER A 30 3.85 -14.75 -0.99
CA SER A 30 2.66 -14.41 -1.78
C SER A 30 2.94 -14.52 -3.28
N ALA A 31 4.01 -13.90 -3.76
CA ALA A 31 4.42 -13.96 -5.16
C ALA A 31 4.72 -15.41 -5.62
N ALA A 32 5.36 -16.21 -4.77
CA ALA A 32 5.60 -17.62 -5.05
C ALA A 32 4.29 -18.43 -5.10
N ALA A 33 3.30 -18.12 -4.27
CA ALA A 33 1.98 -18.77 -4.33
C ALA A 33 1.29 -18.47 -5.66
N VAL A 34 1.22 -17.20 -6.06
CA VAL A 34 0.62 -16.76 -7.33
C VAL A 34 1.29 -17.43 -8.53
N THR A 35 2.64 -17.46 -8.55
CA THR A 35 3.41 -18.14 -9.62
C THR A 35 3.08 -19.63 -9.73
N ASN A 36 2.70 -20.27 -8.61
CA ASN A 36 2.31 -21.68 -8.56
C ASN A 36 0.79 -21.89 -8.82
N GLY A 37 0.06 -20.88 -9.28
CA GLY A 37 -1.38 -20.95 -9.50
C GLY A 37 -2.20 -21.06 -8.22
N ARG A 38 -1.63 -20.65 -7.09
CA ARG A 38 -2.30 -20.60 -5.77
C ARG A 38 -2.59 -19.15 -5.38
N THR A 39 -3.51 -18.97 -4.45
CA THR A 39 -3.79 -17.66 -3.87
C THR A 39 -2.63 -17.20 -2.98
N GLY A 40 -2.12 -16.00 -3.25
CA GLY A 40 -1.26 -15.28 -2.31
C GLY A 40 -2.11 -14.74 -1.15
N HIS A 41 -1.61 -14.85 0.06
CA HIS A 41 -2.32 -14.34 1.24
C HIS A 41 -1.60 -13.13 1.80
N VAL A 42 -2.37 -12.09 2.09
CA VAL A 42 -1.94 -10.97 2.93
C VAL A 42 -2.40 -11.26 4.34
N ILE A 43 -1.47 -11.21 5.30
CA ILE A 43 -1.77 -11.45 6.71
C ILE A 43 -1.42 -10.18 7.47
N ILE A 44 -2.44 -9.54 8.05
CA ILE A 44 -2.27 -8.50 9.06
C ILE A 44 -2.62 -9.09 10.41
N THR A 45 -1.78 -8.87 11.41
CA THR A 45 -2.15 -9.16 12.81
C THR A 45 -3.12 -8.10 13.32
N ASP A 46 -4.14 -8.52 14.07
CA ASP A 46 -5.21 -7.64 14.57
C ASP A 46 -4.67 -6.33 15.17
N GLY A 47 -5.32 -5.24 14.80
CA GLY A 47 -4.93 -3.88 15.10
C GLY A 47 -5.96 -3.07 15.87
N VAL A 48 -5.64 -1.80 16.11
CA VAL A 48 -6.65 -0.82 16.51
C VAL A 48 -7.20 -0.17 15.25
N PRO A 49 -8.52 0.07 15.14
CA PRO A 49 -9.09 0.75 13.99
C PRO A 49 -8.33 2.04 13.66
N THR A 50 -7.91 2.17 12.41
CA THR A 50 -7.02 3.24 11.95
C THR A 50 -7.57 3.84 10.68
N SER A 51 -7.80 5.16 10.69
CA SER A 51 -8.18 5.90 9.49
C SER A 51 -6.95 6.35 8.70
N ILE A 52 -6.95 6.10 7.40
CA ILE A 52 -5.91 6.50 6.46
C ILE A 52 -6.42 7.61 5.52
N CYS A 53 -5.53 8.53 5.16
CA CYS A 53 -5.87 9.69 4.33
C CYS A 53 -4.83 9.88 3.23
N CYS A 54 -5.04 10.87 2.37
CA CYS A 54 -4.14 11.14 1.24
C CYS A 54 -2.67 11.31 1.65
N VAL A 55 -2.38 11.88 2.83
CA VAL A 55 -0.99 12.05 3.34
C VAL A 55 -0.32 10.71 3.62
N HIS A 56 -1.07 9.74 4.14
CA HIS A 56 -0.57 8.39 4.42
C HIS A 56 -0.23 7.67 3.12
N ILE A 57 -1.08 7.78 2.10
CA ILE A 57 -0.84 7.15 0.79
C ILE A 57 0.28 7.85 0.03
N ASP A 58 0.37 9.18 0.08
CA ASP A 58 1.48 9.90 -0.55
C ASP A 58 2.84 9.45 0.02
N ARG A 59 2.89 9.12 1.32
CA ARG A 59 4.10 8.55 1.94
C ARG A 59 4.44 7.16 1.39
N LEU A 60 3.46 6.30 1.16
CA LEU A 60 3.67 5.00 0.49
C LEU A 60 4.22 5.21 -0.92
N LEU A 61 3.60 6.09 -1.71
CA LEU A 61 4.06 6.39 -3.08
C LEU A 61 5.49 6.95 -3.10
N GLN A 62 5.83 7.87 -2.20
CA GLN A 62 7.20 8.39 -2.07
C GLN A 62 8.22 7.30 -1.74
N ALA A 63 7.87 6.35 -0.87
CA ALA A 63 8.75 5.23 -0.52
C ALA A 63 9.01 4.31 -1.74
N LEU A 64 8.00 4.09 -2.57
CA LEU A 64 8.12 3.33 -3.82
C LEU A 64 8.94 4.08 -4.87
N GLU A 65 8.66 5.38 -5.10
CA GLU A 65 9.37 6.23 -6.07
C GLU A 65 10.85 6.39 -5.75
N SER A 66 11.20 6.51 -4.46
CA SER A 66 12.59 6.64 -4.00
C SER A 66 13.36 5.30 -4.00
N GLY A 67 12.69 4.18 -4.29
CA GLY A 67 13.26 2.84 -4.17
C GLY A 67 13.54 2.42 -2.74
N ALA A 68 12.99 3.13 -1.74
CA ALA A 68 13.09 2.74 -0.33
C ALA A 68 12.23 1.51 -0.02
N LEU A 69 11.16 1.30 -0.80
CA LEU A 69 10.41 0.06 -0.90
C LEU A 69 10.44 -0.44 -2.34
N PRO A 70 10.54 -1.76 -2.57
CA PRO A 70 10.43 -2.31 -3.92
C PRO A 70 8.99 -2.23 -4.41
N LEU A 71 8.81 -2.09 -5.73
CA LEU A 71 7.48 -2.05 -6.36
C LEU A 71 6.66 -3.31 -6.09
N SER A 72 7.30 -4.46 -5.87
CA SER A 72 6.63 -5.72 -5.49
C SER A 72 5.94 -5.66 -4.13
N SER A 73 6.28 -4.69 -3.26
CA SER A 73 5.59 -4.50 -1.98
C SER A 73 4.28 -3.71 -2.11
N ALA A 74 4.07 -3.01 -3.24
CA ALA A 74 2.95 -2.10 -3.41
C ALA A 74 1.59 -2.81 -3.35
N ALA A 75 1.40 -3.86 -4.15
CA ALA A 75 0.18 -4.65 -4.16
C ALA A 75 -0.08 -5.29 -2.80
N TYR A 76 0.96 -5.86 -2.17
CA TYR A 76 0.85 -6.47 -0.85
C TYR A 76 0.36 -5.48 0.22
N ILE A 77 0.94 -4.27 0.27
CA ILE A 77 0.54 -3.23 1.21
C ILE A 77 -0.86 -2.70 0.87
N ALA A 78 -1.18 -2.54 -0.42
CA ALA A 78 -2.48 -2.06 -0.85
C ALA A 78 -3.61 -3.03 -0.50
N ASP A 79 -3.43 -4.32 -0.79
CA ASP A 79 -4.36 -5.39 -0.41
C ASP A 79 -4.56 -5.43 1.11
N ALA A 80 -3.48 -5.25 1.87
CA ALA A 80 -3.55 -5.14 3.32
C ALA A 80 -4.47 -4.01 3.77
N LEU A 81 -4.38 -2.84 3.13
CA LEU A 81 -5.21 -1.68 3.47
C LEU A 81 -6.65 -1.80 2.95
N ILE A 82 -6.88 -2.51 1.84
CA ILE A 82 -8.22 -2.71 1.25
C ILE A 82 -9.03 -3.76 2.01
N PHE A 83 -8.40 -4.88 2.37
CA PHE A 83 -9.10 -6.07 2.86
C PHE A 83 -9.05 -6.26 4.38
N SER A 84 -8.34 -5.39 5.10
CA SER A 84 -8.31 -5.40 6.56
C SER A 84 -9.43 -4.55 7.14
N ASP A 85 -10.28 -5.15 7.99
CA ASP A 85 -11.34 -4.43 8.71
C ASP A 85 -10.81 -3.38 9.70
N ASP A 86 -9.51 -3.41 10.01
CA ASP A 86 -8.85 -2.44 10.90
C ASP A 86 -8.48 -1.12 10.21
N PHE A 87 -8.62 -1.02 8.88
CA PHE A 87 -8.30 0.21 8.13
C PHE A 87 -9.53 0.77 7.41
N ASP A 88 -9.81 2.04 7.67
CA ASP A 88 -10.81 2.83 6.93
C ASP A 88 -10.10 3.98 6.19
N TRP A 89 -10.66 4.47 5.08
CA TRP A 89 -10.11 5.63 4.36
C TRP A 89 -11.02 6.85 4.41
N GLU A 90 -10.39 8.02 4.57
CA GLU A 90 -11.09 9.31 4.68
C GLU A 90 -11.61 9.84 3.34
N GLU A 91 -10.92 9.54 2.23
CA GLU A 91 -11.23 10.07 0.90
C GLU A 91 -11.33 8.98 -0.17
N ASP A 92 -12.25 9.12 -1.12
CA ASP A 92 -12.38 8.19 -2.27
C ASP A 92 -11.08 8.08 -3.09
N ALA A 93 -10.29 9.16 -3.14
CA ALA A 93 -9.01 9.17 -3.82
C ALA A 93 -7.97 8.23 -3.17
N VAL A 94 -8.09 7.95 -1.87
CA VAL A 94 -7.28 6.92 -1.21
C VAL A 94 -7.64 5.56 -1.77
N ALA A 95 -8.93 5.24 -1.83
CA ALA A 95 -9.41 3.99 -2.39
C ALA A 95 -8.95 3.80 -3.85
N ASP A 96 -9.14 4.82 -4.71
CA ASP A 96 -8.73 4.77 -6.12
C ASP A 96 -7.24 4.46 -6.30
N VAL A 97 -6.40 5.00 -5.43
CA VAL A 97 -4.96 4.73 -5.47
C VAL A 97 -4.64 3.33 -4.95
N LEU A 98 -5.27 2.91 -3.85
CA LEU A 98 -5.07 1.57 -3.31
C LEU A 98 -5.48 0.49 -4.30
N PHE A 99 -6.67 0.62 -4.92
CA PHE A 99 -7.10 -0.33 -5.96
C PHE A 99 -6.18 -0.31 -7.19
N GLY A 100 -5.62 0.85 -7.54
CA GLY A 100 -4.62 0.94 -8.60
C GLY A 100 -3.27 0.29 -8.24
N LEU A 101 -2.88 0.29 -6.96
CA LEU A 101 -1.67 -0.38 -6.48
C LEU A 101 -1.86 -1.89 -6.30
N SER A 102 -3.08 -2.33 -5.95
CA SER A 102 -3.50 -3.72 -5.79
C SER A 102 -3.62 -4.46 -7.13
N ASP A 103 -3.84 -3.76 -8.23
CA ASP A 103 -4.01 -4.38 -9.55
C ASP A 103 -2.76 -5.16 -9.99
N GLU A 104 -2.82 -6.49 -9.86
CA GLU A 104 -1.77 -7.43 -10.23
C GLU A 104 -1.70 -7.71 -11.75
N SER A 105 -2.49 -7.03 -12.58
CA SER A 105 -2.54 -7.26 -14.04
C SER A 105 -1.20 -6.99 -14.76
N GLY A 106 -0.26 -6.30 -14.11
CA GLY A 106 1.11 -6.15 -14.56
C GLY A 106 2.03 -5.49 -13.53
N PRO A 107 3.35 -5.55 -13.73
CA PRO A 107 4.29 -4.85 -12.85
C PRO A 107 4.06 -3.33 -12.95
N LEU A 108 3.89 -2.67 -11.81
CA LEU A 108 3.84 -1.21 -11.72
C LEU A 108 5.10 -0.60 -12.33
N SER A 109 4.93 0.41 -13.18
CA SER A 109 6.02 1.24 -13.68
C SER A 109 6.12 2.57 -12.90
N PRO A 110 7.26 3.28 -12.97
CA PRO A 110 7.36 4.63 -12.41
C PRO A 110 6.33 5.61 -12.97
N ALA A 111 5.89 5.43 -14.22
CA ALA A 111 4.85 6.26 -14.84
C ALA A 111 3.48 6.00 -14.20
N ASP A 112 3.21 4.74 -13.82
CA ASP A 112 1.96 4.39 -13.13
C ASP A 112 1.92 5.00 -11.73
N LEU A 113 3.04 4.97 -11.00
CA LEU A 113 3.14 5.67 -9.70
C LEU A 113 2.88 7.17 -9.82
N ALA A 114 3.45 7.82 -10.84
CA ALA A 114 3.20 9.24 -11.07
C ALA A 114 1.71 9.51 -11.39
N ALA A 115 1.08 8.65 -12.18
CA ALA A 115 -0.35 8.76 -12.50
C ALA A 115 -1.23 8.54 -11.25
N LEU A 116 -0.90 7.58 -10.40
CA LEU A 116 -1.58 7.34 -9.12
C LEU A 116 -1.42 8.54 -8.18
N ARG A 117 -0.22 9.12 -8.11
CA ARG A 117 0.05 10.31 -7.29
C ARG A 117 -0.76 11.52 -7.75
N GLN A 118 -0.99 11.68 -9.05
CA GLN A 118 -1.87 12.74 -9.56
C GLN A 118 -3.33 12.58 -9.11
N ARG A 119 -3.80 11.34 -8.90
CA ARG A 119 -5.17 11.08 -8.42
C ARG A 119 -5.38 11.58 -6.99
N LEU A 120 -4.36 11.48 -6.13
CA LEU A 120 -4.39 12.08 -4.78
C LEU A 120 -4.56 13.61 -4.83
N GLY A 121 -3.83 14.28 -5.73
CA GLY A 121 -3.89 15.74 -5.88
C GLY A 121 -5.15 16.26 -6.59
N GLY A 122 -5.77 15.44 -7.43
CA GLY A 122 -6.99 15.78 -8.18
C GLY A 122 -8.26 15.82 -7.32
N ALA A 123 -8.28 15.14 -6.16
CA ALA A 123 -9.43 15.06 -5.27
C ALA A 123 -9.89 16.42 -4.69
N SER A 124 -9.00 17.43 -4.70
CA SER A 124 -9.34 18.80 -4.28
C SER A 124 -10.08 19.62 -5.34
N ALA A 125 -10.28 19.12 -6.57
CA ALA A 125 -10.80 19.93 -7.68
C ALA A 125 -12.32 19.83 -7.91
N HIS A 126 -13.08 19.08 -7.11
CA HIS A 126 -14.53 18.85 -7.33
C HIS A 126 -15.45 19.24 -6.17
N ARG A 127 -15.02 20.16 -5.29
CA ARG A 127 -15.93 20.89 -4.40
C ARG A 127 -15.98 22.37 -4.80
N GLN A 128 -16.76 22.69 -5.82
CA GLN A 128 -17.33 24.02 -6.06
C GLN A 128 -18.82 23.88 -6.34
#